data_AF-A0ABD2BVE5-F1
#
_entry.id   AF-A0ABD2BVE5-F1
#
_cell.length_a   1.000
_cell.length_b   1.000
_cell.length_c   1.000
_cell.angle_alpha   90.00
_cell.angle_beta   90.00
_cell.angle_gamma   90.00
#
_symmetry.space_group_name_H-M   'P 1'
#
loop_
_entity.id
_entity.type
_entity.pdbx_description
1 polymer ?
#
loop_
_entity_poly.entity_id
_entity_poly.type
_entity_poly.pdbx_seq_one_letter_code
_entity_poly.pdbx_strand_id
1 'polypeptide(L)'
;MVRCFLIFADTKYTVVYLKEEYTLSIRQDVVALISLICGIFTLLYIGIILREIFFYMCIGYEKKFDKRYKEREISGTLKPYLMAVRRTLTAAMCLENFSSQIVEKHNKPEVEVRASKELLLTPILISRNDKEKVLIESSINSMRISIAVKQADDLEKILCHNFTRFMTMRAEHFMILRRKPIEGYDISFLITNIHVEQMYKHKIVDFVIHFMEEIDREISEMKLSMNARARICAEEFLKRI
;
A
#
# COMPACT_ATOMS: atom_id res chain seq x y z
N MET A 1 -27.18 -26.59 -5.75
CA MET A 1 -27.29 -25.12 -5.86
C MET A 1 -25.92 -24.51 -6.09
N VAL A 2 -25.48 -24.43 -7.34
CA VAL A 2 -24.18 -23.87 -7.75
C VAL A 2 -24.14 -22.40 -7.33
N ARG A 3 -23.20 -22.06 -6.44
CA ARG A 3 -22.95 -20.68 -5.98
C ARG A 3 -21.82 -20.10 -6.81
N CYS A 4 -22.09 -18.98 -7.49
CA CYS A 4 -21.08 -18.16 -8.15
C CYS A 4 -20.04 -17.68 -7.12
N PHE A 5 -18.76 -17.97 -7.36
CA PHE A 5 -17.66 -17.32 -6.66
C PHE A 5 -17.36 -16.00 -7.37
N LEU A 6 -17.66 -14.88 -6.71
CA LEU A 6 -17.19 -13.56 -7.12
C LEU A 6 -15.78 -13.35 -6.54
N ILE A 7 -14.76 -13.61 -7.35
CA ILE A 7 -13.40 -13.16 -7.08
C ILE A 7 -13.31 -11.72 -7.59
N PHE A 8 -13.16 -10.75 -6.66
CA PHE A 8 -13.06 -9.33 -6.99
C PHE A 8 -11.63 -9.00 -7.45
N ALA A 9 -11.48 -8.76 -8.75
CA ALA A 9 -10.36 -8.04 -9.35
C ALA A 9 -10.95 -6.95 -10.28
N ASP A 10 -10.47 -5.71 -10.17
CA ASP A 10 -11.14 -4.50 -10.68
C ASP A 10 -11.75 -4.60 -12.09
N THR A 11 -12.97 -4.05 -12.20
CA THR A 11 -13.69 -3.55 -13.39
C THR A 11 -13.85 -4.46 -14.63
N LYS A 12 -13.38 -5.70 -14.60
CA LYS A 12 -13.85 -6.77 -15.51
C LYS A 12 -14.20 -8.02 -14.72
N TYR A 13 -15.48 -8.34 -14.70
CA TYR A 13 -16.02 -9.58 -14.14
C TYR A 13 -15.40 -10.78 -14.87
N THR A 14 -14.58 -11.59 -14.18
CA THR A 14 -14.26 -12.93 -14.66
C THR A 14 -15.26 -13.88 -14.01
N VAL A 15 -16.31 -14.20 -14.76
CA VAL A 15 -17.34 -15.16 -14.33
C VAL A 15 -16.87 -16.54 -14.76
N VAL A 16 -16.54 -17.40 -13.79
CA VAL A 16 -16.32 -18.84 -14.05
C VAL A 16 -17.70 -19.49 -14.11
N TYR A 17 -18.16 -19.85 -15.32
CA TYR A 17 -19.43 -20.52 -15.54
C TYR A 17 -19.28 -22.03 -15.30
N LEU A 18 -20.08 -22.58 -14.36
CA LEU A 18 -20.49 -23.99 -14.39
C LEU A 18 -21.94 -24.03 -14.90
N LYS A 19 -22.16 -24.86 -15.92
CA LYS A 19 -23.27 -24.83 -16.88
C LYS A 19 -24.61 -25.32 -16.29
N GLU A 20 -25.69 -24.59 -16.63
CA GLU A 20 -27.15 -24.94 -16.73
C GLU A 20 -27.86 -25.56 -15.50
N GLU A 21 -29.05 -25.19 -15.01
CA GLU A 21 -30.28 -24.56 -15.52
C GLU A 21 -31.09 -23.99 -14.30
N TYR A 22 -32.18 -23.25 -14.55
CA TYR A 22 -33.15 -22.62 -13.61
C TYR A 22 -32.90 -21.17 -13.17
N THR A 23 -33.55 -20.27 -13.93
CA THR A 23 -33.78 -18.86 -13.65
C THR A 23 -34.63 -18.66 -12.39
N LEU A 24 -34.00 -18.41 -11.25
CA LEU A 24 -34.67 -17.81 -10.09
C LEU A 24 -34.53 -16.29 -10.13
N SER A 25 -35.67 -15.62 -10.34
CA SER A 25 -35.88 -14.18 -10.25
C SER A 25 -35.51 -13.66 -8.85
N ILE A 26 -34.24 -13.30 -8.66
CA ILE A 26 -33.79 -12.45 -7.55
C ILE A 26 -33.99 -11.02 -8.04
N ARG A 27 -34.85 -10.23 -7.35
CA ARG A 27 -35.05 -8.81 -7.69
C ARG A 27 -33.69 -8.11 -7.79
N GLN A 28 -33.43 -7.48 -8.94
CA GLN A 28 -32.21 -6.72 -9.23
C GLN A 28 -31.88 -5.69 -8.13
N ASP A 29 -32.91 -5.18 -7.45
CA ASP A 29 -32.83 -4.22 -6.35
C ASP A 29 -31.98 -4.72 -5.17
N VAL A 30 -32.02 -6.02 -4.85
CA VAL A 30 -31.31 -6.60 -3.69
C VAL A 30 -29.83 -6.83 -4.00
N VAL A 31 -29.51 -7.21 -5.25
CA VAL A 31 -28.12 -7.36 -5.72
C VAL A 31 -27.46 -5.99 -5.84
N ALA A 32 -28.20 -4.98 -6.31
CA ALA A 32 -27.74 -3.59 -6.31
C ALA A 32 -27.52 -3.09 -4.88
N LEU A 33 -28.43 -3.37 -3.94
CA LEU A 33 -28.30 -2.95 -2.54
C LEU A 33 -27.11 -3.62 -1.84
N ILE A 34 -26.86 -4.90 -2.06
CA ILE A 34 -25.70 -5.62 -1.48
C ILE A 34 -24.39 -5.12 -2.11
N SER A 35 -24.36 -4.84 -3.41
CA SER A 35 -23.19 -4.26 -4.09
C SER A 35 -22.93 -2.82 -3.64
N LEU A 36 -23.99 -2.05 -3.40
CA LEU A 36 -23.94 -0.68 -2.89
C LEU A 36 -23.48 -0.66 -1.42
N ILE A 37 -24.02 -1.52 -0.56
CA ILE A 37 -23.65 -1.61 0.87
C ILE A 37 -22.22 -2.16 1.02
N CYS A 38 -21.84 -3.19 0.24
CA CYS A 38 -20.49 -3.75 0.30
C CYS A 38 -19.44 -2.80 -0.30
N GLY A 39 -19.80 -2.07 -1.37
CA GLY A 39 -19.00 -0.97 -1.93
C GLY A 39 -18.87 0.21 -0.96
N ILE A 40 -19.94 0.61 -0.29
CA ILE A 40 -19.93 1.66 0.73
C ILE A 40 -19.10 1.24 1.95
N PHE A 41 -19.17 -0.01 2.41
CA PHE A 41 -18.39 -0.49 3.56
C PHE A 41 -16.90 -0.69 3.24
N THR A 42 -16.54 -1.17 2.04
CA THR A 42 -15.12 -1.24 1.62
C THR A 42 -14.55 0.15 1.33
N LEU A 43 -15.36 1.06 0.78
CA LEU A 43 -15.01 2.49 0.66
C LEU A 43 -14.97 3.20 2.03
N LEU A 44 -15.77 2.80 3.02
CA LEU A 44 -15.72 3.38 4.37
C LEU A 44 -14.52 2.86 5.16
N TYR A 45 -14.24 1.56 5.16
CA TYR A 45 -13.18 0.99 6.00
C TYR A 45 -11.78 1.34 5.46
N ILE A 46 -11.59 1.23 4.15
CA ILE A 46 -10.34 1.67 3.51
C ILE A 46 -10.33 3.20 3.35
N GLY A 47 -11.49 3.84 3.24
CA GLY A 47 -11.62 5.30 3.33
C GLY A 47 -11.38 5.86 4.73
N ILE A 48 -11.49 5.08 5.80
CA ILE A 48 -11.06 5.43 7.16
C ILE A 48 -9.53 5.32 7.27
N ILE A 49 -8.91 4.27 6.71
CA ILE A 49 -7.45 4.16 6.63
C ILE A 49 -6.87 5.29 5.77
N LEU A 50 -7.44 5.55 4.60
CA LEU A 50 -7.08 6.68 3.75
C LEU A 50 -7.47 8.02 4.37
N ARG A 51 -8.57 8.15 5.12
CA ARG A 51 -8.87 9.39 5.86
C ARG A 51 -7.85 9.62 6.95
N GLU A 52 -7.52 8.64 7.78
CA GLU A 52 -6.48 8.79 8.81
C GLU A 52 -5.15 9.15 8.15
N ILE A 53 -4.72 8.41 7.12
CA ILE A 53 -3.46 8.66 6.40
C ILE A 53 -3.44 10.03 5.69
N PHE A 54 -4.51 10.41 4.98
CA PHE A 54 -4.61 11.67 4.23
C PHE A 54 -4.86 12.87 5.17
N PHE A 55 -5.61 12.69 6.26
CA PHE A 55 -5.84 13.70 7.30
C PHE A 55 -4.57 13.95 8.11
N TYR A 56 -3.73 12.94 8.35
CA TYR A 56 -2.38 13.09 8.92
C TYR A 56 -1.41 13.84 7.99
N MET A 57 -1.62 13.76 6.68
CA MET A 57 -0.74 14.36 5.68
C MET A 57 -1.11 15.82 5.36
N CYS A 58 -2.41 16.17 5.35
CA CYS A 58 -2.91 17.49 4.95
C CYS A 58 -3.21 18.46 6.10
N ILE A 59 -3.32 17.99 7.35
CA ILE A 59 -3.60 18.87 8.48
C ILE A 59 -2.47 18.71 9.51
N GLY A 60 -1.70 19.78 9.71
CA GLY A 60 -0.81 19.95 10.86
C GLY A 60 -1.59 20.04 12.17
N TYR A 61 -2.33 18.99 12.52
CA TYR A 61 -2.97 18.85 13.82
C TYR A 61 -2.09 17.98 14.69
N GLU A 62 -1.53 18.57 15.74
CA GLU A 62 -1.06 17.86 16.93
C GLU A 62 -2.24 17.12 17.59
N LYS A 63 -2.71 16.02 17.01
CA LYS A 63 -3.33 14.99 17.82
C LYS A 63 -2.21 14.12 18.35
N LYS A 64 -1.85 14.37 19.62
CA LYS A 64 -1.09 13.48 20.52
C LYS A 64 -0.64 12.19 19.83
N PHE A 65 0.48 12.26 19.12
CA PHE A 65 1.23 11.09 18.70
C PHE A 65 2.07 10.60 19.90
N ASP A 66 1.44 10.53 21.08
CA ASP A 66 2.07 10.10 22.31
C ASP A 66 1.12 9.17 23.09
N LYS A 67 1.68 7.99 23.41
CA LYS A 67 1.18 6.94 24.31
C LYS A 67 -0.16 6.30 23.98
N ARG A 68 -0.18 5.55 22.87
CA ARG A 68 -0.78 4.20 22.86
C ARG A 68 -0.02 3.27 21.91
N TYR A 69 1.30 3.31 21.98
CA TYR A 69 2.08 2.09 21.68
C TYR A 69 1.73 1.09 22.78
N LYS A 70 0.65 0.34 22.55
CA LYS A 70 0.47 -0.94 23.22
C LYS A 70 1.72 -1.71 22.83
N GLU A 71 2.57 -2.01 23.81
CA GLU A 71 3.83 -2.72 23.64
C GLU A 71 3.49 -4.10 23.06
N ARG A 72 3.40 -4.18 21.73
CA ARG A 72 3.17 -5.42 21.01
C ARG A 72 4.47 -6.20 21.10
N GLU A 73 4.39 -7.52 21.20
CA GLU A 73 5.53 -8.41 20.95
C GLU A 73 5.96 -8.26 19.48
N ILE A 74 6.75 -7.23 19.22
CA ILE A 74 7.45 -7.08 17.95
C ILE A 74 8.51 -8.17 17.94
N SER A 75 8.43 -9.08 16.96
CA SER A 75 9.47 -10.08 16.69
C SER A 75 10.86 -9.44 16.84
N GLY A 76 11.79 -10.11 17.55
CA GLY A 76 13.07 -9.53 17.95
C GLY A 76 13.90 -8.92 16.80
N THR A 77 13.64 -9.34 15.55
CA THR A 77 14.32 -8.84 14.34
C THR A 77 13.58 -7.73 13.60
N LEU A 78 12.28 -7.48 13.86
CA LEU A 78 11.50 -6.44 13.17
C LEU A 78 11.87 -5.04 13.67
N LYS A 79 11.99 -4.87 14.99
CA LYS A 79 12.39 -3.59 15.62
C LYS A 79 13.74 -3.05 15.09
N PRO A 80 14.84 -3.84 15.07
CA PRO A 80 16.11 -3.34 14.54
C PRO A 80 16.05 -3.04 13.05
N TYR A 81 15.29 -3.80 12.27
CA TYR A 81 15.08 -3.54 10.84
C TYR A 81 14.38 -2.19 10.59
N LEU A 82 13.24 -1.95 11.25
CA LEU A 82 12.52 -0.68 11.12
C LEU A 82 13.34 0.50 11.65
N MET A 83 14.12 0.32 12.71
CA MET A 83 15.04 1.34 13.20
C MET A 83 16.15 1.66 12.21
N ALA A 84 16.71 0.65 11.53
CA ALA A 84 17.72 0.86 10.48
C ALA A 84 17.11 1.65 9.31
N VAL A 85 15.92 1.24 8.83
CA VAL A 85 15.20 1.96 7.76
C VAL A 85 14.93 3.40 8.17
N ARG A 86 14.41 3.64 9.39
CA ARG A 86 14.13 4.98 9.92
C ARG A 86 15.36 5.88 9.91
N ARG A 87 16.49 5.37 10.41
CA ARG A 87 17.76 6.14 10.47
C ARG A 87 18.27 6.47 9.07
N THR A 88 18.26 5.49 8.16
CA THR A 88 18.66 5.69 6.76
C THR A 88 17.76 6.70 6.06
N LEU A 89 16.45 6.60 6.23
CA LEU A 89 15.50 7.56 5.66
C LEU A 89 15.70 8.98 6.21
N THR A 90 15.99 9.11 7.50
CA THR A 90 16.26 10.41 8.13
C THR A 90 17.53 11.05 7.59
N ALA A 91 18.57 10.24 7.34
CA ALA A 91 19.82 10.70 6.75
C ALA A 91 19.71 10.99 5.24
N ALA A 92 18.90 10.20 4.52
CA ALA A 92 18.72 10.33 3.08
C ALA A 92 17.75 11.47 2.68
N MET A 93 16.80 11.85 3.55
CA MET A 93 15.88 12.97 3.32
C MET A 93 16.54 14.34 3.59
N CYS A 94 17.62 14.62 2.86
CA CYS A 94 18.25 15.93 2.76
C CYS A 94 18.06 16.46 1.34
N LEU A 95 16.79 16.68 0.98
CA LEU A 95 16.39 17.08 -0.37
C LEU A 95 16.38 18.60 -0.50
N GLU A 96 16.89 19.10 -1.62
CA GLU A 96 16.93 20.52 -1.95
C GLU A 96 16.28 20.77 -3.32
N ASN A 97 15.78 21.98 -3.53
CA ASN A 97 15.23 22.36 -4.81
C ASN A 97 16.38 22.50 -5.84
N PHE A 98 16.33 21.70 -6.91
CA PHE A 98 17.36 21.66 -7.94
C PHE A 98 16.74 21.71 -9.33
N SER A 99 17.13 22.73 -10.12
CA SER A 99 16.70 22.89 -11.52
C SER A 99 17.43 21.91 -12.44
N SER A 100 16.75 21.42 -13.47
CA SER A 100 17.36 20.49 -14.43
C SER A 100 18.51 21.15 -15.19
N GLN A 101 19.64 20.45 -15.29
CA GLN A 101 20.81 20.91 -16.06
C GLN A 101 20.66 20.68 -17.57
N ILE A 102 19.79 19.76 -17.98
CA ILE A 102 19.67 19.33 -19.38
C ILE A 102 18.59 20.11 -20.11
N VAL A 103 17.49 20.39 -19.42
CA VAL A 103 16.34 21.09 -20.03
C VAL A 103 16.06 22.36 -19.24
N GLU A 104 16.16 23.49 -19.94
CA GLU A 104 15.90 24.80 -19.35
C GLU A 104 14.48 24.89 -18.78
N LYS A 105 14.35 25.55 -17.61
CA LYS A 105 13.06 25.82 -16.94
C LYS A 105 12.27 24.58 -16.52
N HIS A 106 12.87 23.39 -16.53
CA HIS A 106 12.26 22.19 -15.98
C HIS A 106 12.83 21.86 -14.61
N ASN A 107 11.97 21.41 -13.71
CA ASN A 107 12.33 20.75 -12.47
C ASN A 107 11.68 19.37 -12.48
N LYS A 108 12.52 18.33 -12.58
CA LYS A 108 12.08 16.94 -12.65
C LYS A 108 12.80 16.15 -11.54
N PRO A 109 12.15 15.14 -10.95
CA PRO A 109 12.81 14.29 -9.96
C PRO A 109 13.98 13.54 -10.61
N GLU A 110 15.20 13.88 -10.22
CA GLU A 110 16.44 13.35 -10.81
C GLU A 110 16.58 11.83 -10.61
N VAL A 111 16.01 11.27 -9.52
CA VAL A 111 16.01 9.82 -9.27
C VAL A 111 15.20 9.01 -10.30
N GLU A 112 14.22 9.64 -10.97
CA GLU A 112 13.44 9.02 -12.06
C GLU A 112 14.09 9.27 -13.43
N VAL A 113 14.60 10.48 -13.66
CA VAL A 113 15.18 10.86 -14.97
C VAL A 113 16.56 10.23 -15.19
N ARG A 114 17.37 10.13 -14.13
CA ARG A 114 18.72 9.52 -14.12
C ARG A 114 19.64 9.98 -15.24
N ALA A 115 19.51 11.23 -15.68
CA ALA A 115 20.30 11.73 -16.80
C ALA A 115 21.68 12.24 -16.35
N SER A 116 21.77 12.80 -15.14
CA SER A 116 23.01 13.23 -14.49
C SER A 116 23.41 12.26 -13.39
N LYS A 117 24.57 11.60 -13.53
CA LYS A 117 25.03 10.60 -12.55
C LYS A 117 25.58 11.24 -11.27
N GLU A 118 26.11 12.45 -11.40
CA GLU A 118 26.66 13.27 -10.32
C GLU A 118 25.60 13.69 -9.29
N LEU A 119 24.32 13.71 -9.67
CA LEU A 119 23.20 14.05 -8.79
C LEU A 119 22.60 12.81 -8.10
N LEU A 120 23.02 11.61 -8.49
CA LEU A 120 22.52 10.36 -7.93
C LEU A 120 23.45 9.90 -6.81
N LEU A 121 22.87 9.57 -5.66
CA LEU A 121 23.59 8.96 -4.56
C LEU A 121 23.63 7.44 -4.70
N THR A 122 24.50 6.81 -3.93
CA THR A 122 24.61 5.34 -3.93
C THR A 122 23.32 4.73 -3.38
N PRO A 123 22.68 3.79 -4.10
CA PRO A 123 21.47 3.14 -3.62
C PRO A 123 21.77 2.26 -2.41
N ILE A 124 20.92 2.33 -1.39
CA ILE A 124 21.06 1.60 -0.14
C ILE A 124 19.98 0.52 -0.08
N LEU A 125 20.38 -0.74 0.09
CA LEU A 125 19.48 -1.86 0.30
C LEU A 125 19.52 -2.27 1.78
N ILE A 126 18.36 -2.33 2.42
CA ILE A 126 18.21 -2.82 3.79
C ILE A 126 17.32 -4.04 3.73
N SER A 127 17.85 -5.21 4.08
CA SER A 127 17.12 -6.47 4.10
C SER A 127 16.98 -7.00 5.51
N ARG A 128 15.78 -7.48 5.85
CA ARG A 128 15.57 -8.29 7.06
C ARG A 128 15.80 -9.77 6.74
N ASN A 129 15.20 -10.23 5.64
CA ASN A 129 15.29 -11.58 5.09
C ASN A 129 15.44 -11.46 3.56
N ASP A 130 15.61 -12.58 2.84
CA ASP A 130 15.69 -12.57 1.37
C ASP A 130 14.44 -12.02 0.67
N LYS A 131 13.28 -12.17 1.33
CA LYS A 131 11.96 -11.71 0.85
C LYS A 131 11.63 -10.28 1.29
N GLU A 132 12.01 -9.90 2.51
CA GLU A 132 11.67 -8.60 3.13
C GLU A 132 12.85 -7.64 2.99
N LYS A 133 12.73 -6.67 2.09
CA LYS A 133 13.80 -5.70 1.81
C LYS A 133 13.25 -4.34 1.38
N VAL A 134 13.97 -3.27 1.72
CA VAL A 134 13.71 -1.91 1.25
C VAL A 134 14.92 -1.41 0.47
N LEU A 135 14.65 -0.92 -0.74
CA LEU A 135 15.62 -0.21 -1.56
C LEU A 135 15.37 1.29 -1.45
N ILE A 136 16.40 2.04 -1.08
CA ILE A 136 16.38 3.49 -0.96
C ILE A 136 17.34 4.05 -1.99
N GLU A 137 16.81 4.80 -2.94
CA GLU A 137 17.58 5.51 -3.96
C GLU A 137 17.39 7.00 -3.72
N SER A 138 18.47 7.72 -3.40
CA SER A 138 18.42 9.14 -3.14
C SER A 138 19.14 9.93 -4.23
N SER A 139 18.71 11.17 -4.39
CA SER A 139 19.27 12.18 -5.27
C SER A 139 19.16 13.54 -4.56
N ILE A 140 19.66 14.60 -5.19
CA ILE A 140 19.65 15.94 -4.62
C ILE A 140 18.22 16.48 -4.38
N ASN A 141 17.29 16.26 -5.31
CA ASN A 141 15.93 16.84 -5.25
C ASN A 141 14.82 15.83 -4.98
N SER A 142 15.13 14.54 -5.02
CA SER A 142 14.16 13.48 -4.92
C SER A 142 14.74 12.21 -4.33
N MET A 143 13.89 11.41 -3.72
CA MET A 143 14.21 10.12 -3.15
C MET A 143 13.12 9.13 -3.52
N ARG A 144 13.53 7.92 -3.88
CA ARG A 144 12.65 6.80 -4.15
C ARG A 144 12.86 5.71 -3.12
N ILE A 145 11.75 5.24 -2.54
CA ILE A 145 11.74 4.16 -1.56
C ILE A 145 10.92 3.03 -2.15
N SER A 146 11.51 1.86 -2.32
CA SER A 146 10.80 0.67 -2.80
C SER A 146 10.82 -0.42 -1.74
N ILE A 147 9.65 -0.99 -1.45
CA ILE A 147 9.46 -1.94 -0.37
C ILE A 147 9.00 -3.26 -0.97
N ALA A 148 9.67 -4.34 -0.57
CA ALA A 148 9.23 -5.70 -0.80
C ALA A 148 8.58 -6.22 0.50
N VAL A 149 7.32 -6.61 0.38
CA VAL A 149 6.48 -7.06 1.49
C VAL A 149 6.66 -8.57 1.66
N LYS A 150 6.52 -9.05 2.91
CA LYS A 150 6.55 -10.48 3.18
C LYS A 150 5.40 -11.19 2.47
N GLN A 151 5.72 -12.23 1.69
CA GLN A 151 4.73 -13.10 1.06
C GLN A 151 5.05 -14.56 1.44
N ALA A 152 4.23 -15.15 2.32
CA ALA A 152 4.40 -16.55 2.73
C ALA A 152 3.77 -17.52 1.73
N ASP A 153 2.54 -17.22 1.27
CA ASP A 153 1.71 -18.09 0.44
C ASP A 153 1.22 -17.39 -0.84
N ASP A 154 0.76 -18.17 -1.83
CA ASP A 154 0.15 -17.64 -3.07
C ASP A 154 -1.07 -16.75 -2.80
N LEU A 155 -1.83 -17.07 -1.75
CA LEU A 155 -2.95 -16.25 -1.32
C LEU A 155 -2.49 -14.87 -0.84
N GLU A 156 -1.44 -14.80 -0.02
CA GLU A 156 -0.90 -13.52 0.45
C GLU A 156 -0.32 -12.71 -0.70
N LYS A 157 0.27 -13.36 -1.70
CA LYS A 157 0.74 -12.71 -2.92
C LYS A 157 -0.39 -12.02 -3.68
N ILE A 158 -1.54 -12.69 -3.83
CA ILE A 158 -2.73 -12.10 -4.49
C ILE A 158 -3.31 -10.97 -3.63
N LEU A 159 -3.41 -11.15 -2.32
CA LEU A 159 -3.91 -10.13 -1.41
C LEU A 159 -3.00 -8.89 -1.40
N CYS A 160 -1.70 -9.08 -1.33
CA CYS A 160 -0.70 -8.01 -1.40
C CYS A 160 -0.82 -7.24 -2.72
N HIS A 161 -0.85 -7.95 -3.86
CA HIS A 161 -1.01 -7.33 -5.17
C HIS A 161 -2.31 -6.51 -5.29
N ASN A 162 -3.43 -7.04 -4.78
CA ASN A 162 -4.71 -6.31 -4.82
C ASN A 162 -4.70 -5.08 -3.89
N PHE A 163 -4.09 -5.21 -2.71
CA PHE A 163 -3.93 -4.11 -1.77
C PHE A 163 -3.04 -2.99 -2.35
N THR A 164 -1.87 -3.32 -2.88
CA THR A 164 -0.98 -2.32 -3.49
C THR A 164 -1.59 -1.69 -4.73
N ARG A 165 -2.29 -2.47 -5.57
CA ARG A 165 -3.05 -1.94 -6.71
C ARG A 165 -4.11 -0.95 -6.27
N PHE A 166 -4.88 -1.26 -5.22
CA PHE A 166 -5.90 -0.36 -4.67
C PHE A 166 -5.30 0.97 -4.20
N MET A 167 -4.17 0.93 -3.50
CA MET A 167 -3.45 2.12 -3.04
C MET A 167 -2.96 2.95 -4.23
N THR A 168 -2.39 2.28 -5.24
CA THR A 168 -1.81 2.91 -6.43
C THR A 168 -2.87 3.61 -7.30
N MET A 169 -4.09 3.07 -7.38
CA MET A 169 -5.21 3.73 -8.07
C MET A 169 -5.60 5.07 -7.45
N ARG A 170 -5.21 5.33 -6.20
CA ARG A 170 -5.51 6.57 -5.47
C ARG A 170 -4.28 7.46 -5.26
N ALA A 171 -3.20 7.19 -5.99
CA ALA A 171 -1.95 7.94 -5.91
C ALA A 171 -2.10 9.44 -6.26
N GLU A 172 -3.19 9.86 -6.93
CA GLU A 172 -3.47 11.29 -7.18
C GLU A 172 -3.73 12.07 -5.89
N HIS A 173 -4.42 11.45 -4.95
CA HIS A 173 -4.62 12.00 -3.61
C HIS A 173 -3.40 11.71 -2.75
N PHE A 174 -2.85 10.50 -2.87
CA PHE A 174 -1.71 10.09 -2.08
C PHE A 174 -0.38 10.51 -2.75
N MET A 175 -0.04 11.79 -2.65
CA MET A 175 0.99 12.49 -3.45
C MET A 175 2.38 11.84 -3.46
N ILE A 176 2.75 11.09 -2.42
CA ILE A 176 4.08 10.46 -2.31
C ILE A 176 4.15 9.05 -2.92
N LEU A 177 3.04 8.46 -3.37
CA LEU A 177 3.02 7.11 -3.95
C LEU A 177 3.21 7.14 -5.46
N ARG A 178 4.00 6.19 -5.96
CA ARG A 178 4.25 6.01 -7.37
C ARG A 178 3.15 5.15 -8.00
N ARG A 179 2.66 5.55 -9.18
CA ARG A 179 1.61 4.83 -9.94
C ARG A 179 2.02 3.44 -10.43
N LYS A 180 3.31 3.14 -10.42
CA LYS A 180 3.86 1.83 -10.77
C LYS A 180 5.04 1.56 -9.84
N PRO A 181 5.11 0.41 -9.17
CA PRO A 181 6.29 0.05 -8.38
C PRO A 181 7.51 -0.21 -9.29
N ILE A 182 8.70 -0.23 -8.70
CA ILE A 182 9.90 -0.72 -9.38
C ILE A 182 9.80 -2.24 -9.57
N GLU A 183 10.38 -2.75 -10.65
CA GLU A 183 10.45 -4.18 -10.90
C GLU A 183 11.13 -4.92 -9.74
N GLY A 184 10.50 -6.00 -9.28
CA GLY A 184 10.98 -6.78 -8.14
C GLY A 184 10.58 -6.24 -6.76
N TYR A 185 9.77 -5.18 -6.70
CA TYR A 185 9.20 -4.62 -5.47
C TYR A 185 7.67 -4.50 -5.60
N ASP A 186 6.97 -4.52 -4.46
CA ASP A 186 5.51 -4.50 -4.44
C ASP A 186 4.94 -3.08 -4.46
N ILE A 187 5.64 -2.15 -3.82
CA ILE A 187 5.22 -0.75 -3.71
C ILE A 187 6.43 0.19 -3.73
N SER A 188 6.26 1.36 -4.35
CA SER A 188 7.29 2.39 -4.41
C SER A 188 6.72 3.77 -4.08
N PHE A 189 7.45 4.52 -3.27
CA PHE A 189 7.21 5.91 -2.96
C PHE A 189 8.21 6.81 -3.69
N LEU A 190 7.73 7.96 -4.14
CA LEU A 190 8.53 9.03 -4.70
C LEU A 190 8.35 10.29 -3.85
N ILE A 191 9.41 10.69 -3.18
CA ILE A 191 9.44 11.88 -2.34
C ILE A 191 10.28 12.93 -3.07
N THR A 192 9.75 14.13 -3.25
CA THR A 192 10.44 15.26 -3.87
C THR A 192 10.69 16.36 -2.84
N ASN A 193 11.52 17.35 -3.18
CA ASN A 193 11.72 18.54 -2.36
C ASN A 193 10.39 19.25 -2.03
N ILE A 194 9.45 19.28 -2.97
CA ILE A 194 8.12 19.89 -2.77
C ILE A 194 7.38 19.23 -1.60
N HIS A 195 7.48 17.90 -1.46
CA HIS A 195 6.84 17.18 -0.37
C HIS A 195 7.48 17.53 0.99
N VAL A 196 8.80 17.72 1.03
CA VAL A 196 9.54 18.08 2.25
C VAL A 196 9.33 19.56 2.63
N GLU A 197 9.06 20.42 1.65
CA GLU A 197 8.68 21.82 1.88
C GLU A 197 7.25 21.95 2.41
N GLN A 198 6.32 21.12 1.91
CA GLN A 198 4.92 21.12 2.32
C GLN A 198 4.66 20.38 3.64
N MET A 199 5.44 19.34 3.93
CA MET A 199 5.27 18.48 5.10
C MET A 199 6.57 18.32 5.86
N TYR A 200 6.51 18.23 7.18
CA TYR A 200 7.70 17.99 7.97
C TYR A 200 8.35 16.63 7.65
N LYS A 201 9.66 16.64 7.36
CA LYS A 201 10.44 15.43 7.03
C LYS A 201 10.22 14.26 8.01
N HIS A 202 10.15 14.55 9.31
CA HIS A 202 9.98 13.52 10.34
C HIS A 202 8.61 12.83 10.24
N LYS A 203 7.57 13.55 9.80
CA LYS A 203 6.24 12.96 9.56
C LYS A 203 6.22 12.04 8.35
N ILE A 204 6.96 12.38 7.30
CA ILE A 204 7.13 11.49 6.13
C ILE A 204 7.85 10.21 6.56
N VAL A 205 8.93 10.32 7.33
CA VAL A 205 9.63 9.16 7.89
C VAL A 205 8.69 8.30 8.74
N ASP A 206 7.96 8.92 9.67
CA ASP A 206 6.99 8.22 10.54
C ASP A 206 5.91 7.52 9.72
N PHE A 207 5.40 8.18 8.68
CA PHE A 207 4.41 7.61 7.79
C PHE A 207 4.95 6.35 7.10
N VAL A 208 6.16 6.38 6.53
CA VAL A 208 6.73 5.20 5.83
C VAL A 208 6.92 4.03 6.80
N ILE A 209 7.42 4.29 8.02
CA ILE A 209 7.60 3.23 9.02
C ILE A 209 6.25 2.66 9.47
N HIS A 210 5.28 3.53 9.73
CA HIS A 210 3.94 3.11 10.09
C HIS A 210 3.29 2.29 8.98
N PHE A 211 3.43 2.72 7.73
CA PHE A 211 2.94 1.99 6.57
C PHE A 211 3.55 0.58 6.47
N MET A 212 4.85 0.43 6.72
CA MET A 212 5.50 -0.89 6.74
C MET A 212 4.94 -1.80 7.85
N GLU A 213 4.64 -1.27 9.04
CA GLU A 213 4.04 -2.04 10.14
C GLU A 213 2.58 -2.44 9.86
N GLU A 214 1.84 -1.55 9.19
CA GLU A 214 0.42 -1.71 8.96
C GLU A 214 0.08 -2.68 7.83
N ILE A 215 0.89 -2.73 6.76
CA ILE A 215 0.67 -3.66 5.64
C ILE A 215 0.63 -5.11 6.12
N ASP A 216 1.60 -5.52 6.95
CA ASP A 216 1.71 -6.91 7.40
C ASP A 216 0.48 -7.31 8.22
N ARG A 217 -0.05 -6.38 9.03
CA ARG A 217 -1.28 -6.58 9.79
C ARG A 217 -2.49 -6.68 8.87
N GLU A 218 -2.66 -5.74 7.96
CA GLU A 218 -3.81 -5.68 7.06
C GLU A 218 -3.89 -6.93 6.17
N ILE A 219 -2.76 -7.40 5.64
CA ILE A 219 -2.72 -8.64 4.85
C ILE A 219 -3.12 -9.86 5.70
N SER A 220 -2.64 -9.92 6.95
CA SER A 220 -2.99 -11.00 7.88
C SER A 220 -4.49 -10.98 8.22
N GLU A 221 -5.06 -9.81 8.49
CA GLU A 221 -6.49 -9.64 8.77
C GLU A 221 -7.37 -9.99 7.56
N MET A 222 -6.97 -9.55 6.35
CA MET A 222 -7.63 -9.92 5.10
C MET A 222 -7.63 -11.44 4.87
N LYS A 223 -6.49 -12.11 5.12
CA LYS A 223 -6.36 -13.56 5.00
C LYS A 223 -7.32 -14.30 5.94
N LEU A 224 -7.36 -13.89 7.21
CA LEU A 224 -8.29 -14.47 8.20
C LEU A 224 -9.75 -14.24 7.82
N SER A 225 -10.10 -13.03 7.38
CA SER A 225 -11.45 -12.68 6.91
C SER A 225 -11.88 -13.49 5.70
N MET A 226 -10.97 -13.72 4.75
CA MET A 226 -11.27 -14.53 3.57
C MET A 226 -11.51 -15.99 3.95
N ASN A 227 -10.67 -16.57 4.82
CA ASN A 227 -10.82 -17.95 5.27
C ASN A 227 -12.10 -18.17 6.08
N ALA A 228 -12.46 -17.23 6.95
CA ALA A 228 -13.70 -17.27 7.70
C ALA A 228 -14.92 -17.24 6.78
N ARG A 229 -14.94 -16.35 5.78
CA ARG A 229 -16.02 -16.27 4.78
C ARG A 229 -16.11 -17.54 3.94
N ALA A 230 -14.98 -18.07 3.48
CA ALA A 230 -14.94 -19.32 2.72
C ALA A 230 -15.54 -20.48 3.51
N ARG A 231 -15.25 -20.58 4.81
CA ARG A 231 -15.84 -21.59 5.71
C ARG A 231 -17.36 -21.44 5.80
N ILE A 232 -17.86 -20.24 6.08
CA ILE A 232 -19.31 -19.97 6.15
C ILE A 232 -20.00 -20.34 4.83
N CYS A 233 -19.40 -19.96 3.70
CA CYS A 233 -19.93 -20.29 2.38
C CYS A 233 -20.02 -21.80 2.14
N ALA A 234 -19.03 -22.57 2.60
CA ALA A 234 -19.02 -24.03 2.50
C ALA A 234 -20.06 -24.68 3.42
N GLU A 235 -20.14 -24.26 4.69
CA GLU A 235 -21.15 -24.76 5.65
C GLU A 235 -22.57 -24.54 5.14
N GLU A 236 -22.86 -23.33 4.66
CA GLU A 236 -24.17 -22.98 4.10
C GLU A 236 -24.50 -23.70 2.77
N PHE A 237 -23.49 -24.16 2.04
CA PHE A 237 -23.69 -24.98 0.85
C PHE A 237 -24.02 -26.43 1.24
N LEU A 238 -23.30 -26.98 2.22
CA LEU A 238 -23.51 -28.35 2.70
C LEU A 238 -24.86 -28.53 3.41
N LYS A 239 -25.38 -27.51 4.11
CA LYS A 239 -26.73 -27.54 4.70
C LYS A 239 -27.87 -27.68 3.68
N ARG A 240 -27.60 -27.42 2.39
CA ARG A 240 -28.58 -27.47 1.30
C ARG A 240 -28.53 -28.78 0.50
N ILE A 241 -27.60 -29.66 0.85
CA ILE A 241 -27.53 -31.04 0.36
C ILE A 241 -28.31 -31.91 1.36
#